data_AF-A0A1N6NBK0-F1
#
_entry.id   AF-A0A1N6NBK0-F1
#
_cell.length_a   1.000
_cell.length_b   1.000
_cell.length_c   1.000
_cell.angle_alpha   90.00
_cell.angle_beta   90.00
_cell.angle_gamma   90.00
#
_symmetry.space_group_name_H-M   'P 1'
#
loop_
_entity.id
_entity.type
_entity.pdbx_description
1 polymer ?
#
loop_
_entity_poly.entity_id
_entity_poly.type
_entity_poly.pdbx_seq_one_letter_code
_entity_poly.pdbx_strand_id
1 'polypeptide(L)' 'MKRIESLLVKFVIVQFFFLFAAQALLFYSEHTTYFSKVIQYEGVAKNNFNKIIETFDQ' A
#
# COMPACT_ATOMS: atom_id res chain seq x y z
N MET A 1 29.52 -18.13 14.05
CA MET A 1 29.27 -17.72 12.65
C MET A 1 28.14 -18.53 12.00
N LYS A 2 28.20 -19.86 11.91
CA LYS A 2 27.11 -20.68 11.32
C LYS A 2 25.76 -20.66 12.06
N ARG A 3 25.77 -20.49 13.39
CA ARG A 3 24.52 -20.45 14.20
C ARG A 3 23.72 -19.16 14.01
N ILE A 4 24.40 -18.02 13.92
CA ILE A 4 23.76 -16.71 13.74
C ILE A 4 23.18 -16.60 12.32
N GLU A 5 23.89 -17.12 11.31
CA GLU A 5 23.40 -17.16 9.92
C GLU A 5 22.10 -17.96 9.79
N SER A 6 22.05 -19.17 10.37
CA SER A 6 20.83 -19.98 10.36
C SER A 6 19.68 -19.32 11.13
N LEU A 7 19.97 -18.62 12.22
CA LEU A 7 18.98 -17.86 12.98
C LEU A 7 18.40 -16.71 12.16
N LEU A 8 19.26 -15.95 11.47
CA LEU A 8 18.87 -14.81 10.64
C LEU A 8 18.00 -15.25 9.47
N VAL A 9 18.37 -16.34 8.78
CA VAL A 9 17.57 -16.90 7.68
C VAL A 9 16.18 -17.32 8.17
N LYS A 10 16.07 -17.94 9.35
CA LYS A 10 14.77 -18.29 9.94
C LYS A 10 13.92 -17.06 10.23
N PHE A 11 14.52 -15.98 10.75
CA PHE A 11 13.79 -14.72 10.97
C PHE A 11 13.30 -14.10 9.67
N VAL A 12 14.13 -14.06 8.63
CA VAL A 12 13.74 -13.54 7.31
C VAL A 12 12.58 -14.34 6.73
N ILE A 13 12.63 -15.67 6.83
CA ILE A 13 11.56 -16.54 6.34
C ILE A 13 10.24 -16.27 7.08
N VAL A 14 10.28 -16.21 8.41
CA VAL A 14 9.09 -15.92 9.22
C VAL A 14 8.53 -14.53 8.88
N GLN A 15 9.40 -13.52 8.79
CA GLN A 15 9.02 -12.16 8.41
C GLN A 15 8.38 -12.12 7.02
N PHE A 16 8.91 -12.88 6.07
CA PHE A 16 8.37 -12.98 4.71
C PHE A 16 6.93 -13.51 4.71
N PHE A 17 6.63 -14.56 5.48
CA PHE A 17 5.26 -15.07 5.61
C PHE A 17 4.31 -14.05 6.25
N PHE A 18 4.74 -13.35 7.29
CA PHE A 18 3.92 -12.29 7.91
C PHE A 18 3.65 -11.13 6.96
N LEU A 19 4.64 -10.72 6.17
CA LEU A 19 4.47 -9.69 5.13
C LEU A 19 3.46 -10.13 4.08
N PHE A 20 3.56 -11.37 3.61
CA PHE A 20 2.63 -11.91 2.62
C PHE A 20 1.20 -11.97 3.16
N ALA A 21 1.03 -12.40 4.42
CA ALA A 21 -0.27 -12.43 5.09
C ALA A 21 -0.85 -11.02 5.26
N ALA A 22 -0.06 -10.05 5.71
CA ALA A 22 -0.49 -8.66 5.84
C ALA A 22 -0.90 -8.07 4.49
N GLN A 23 -0.14 -8.36 3.42
CA GLN A 23 -0.46 -7.88 2.08
C GLN A 23 -1.73 -8.51 1.53
N ALA A 24 -1.97 -9.81 1.78
CA ALA A 24 -3.22 -10.47 1.43
C ALA A 24 -4.40 -9.86 2.19
N LEU A 25 -4.27 -9.64 3.50
CA LEU A 25 -5.31 -9.01 4.31
C LEU A 25 -5.65 -7.60 3.82
N LEU A 26 -4.63 -6.79 3.51
CA LEU A 26 -4.84 -5.44 2.98
C LEU A 26 -5.50 -5.49 1.60
N PHE A 27 -5.09 -6.41 0.71
CA PHE A 27 -5.66 -6.55 -0.63
C PHE A 27 -7.15 -6.91 -0.63
N TYR A 28 -7.57 -7.84 0.23
CA TYR A 28 -8.98 -8.25 0.34
C TYR A 28 -9.84 -7.30 1.17
N SER A 29 -9.23 -6.46 2.00
CA SER A 29 -9.99 -5.47 2.76
C SER A 29 -10.43 -4.30 1.88
N GLU A 30 -11.70 -3.90 1.98
CA GLU A 30 -12.20 -2.65 1.39
C GLU A 30 -11.48 -1.40 1.98
N HIS A 31 -10.65 -1.58 3.01
CA HIS A 31 -9.80 -0.56 3.61
C HIS A 31 -8.67 -0.06 2.69
N THR A 32 -8.43 -0.70 1.55
CA THR A 32 -7.61 -0.13 0.47
C THR A 32 -8.04 1.29 0.10
N THR A 33 -9.34 1.59 0.17
CA THR A 33 -9.88 2.95 -0.06
C THR A 33 -9.36 3.97 0.94
N TYR A 34 -9.10 3.58 2.19
CA TYR A 34 -8.64 4.51 3.24
C TYR A 34 -7.11 4.68 3.26
N PHE A 35 -6.34 3.66 2.86
CA PHE A 35 -4.89 3.77 2.70
C PHE A 35 -4.49 4.43 1.37
N SER A 36 -5.31 4.30 0.33
CA SER A 36 -5.07 4.90 -1.00
C SER A 36 -5.77 6.25 -1.22
N LYS A 37 -6.74 6.63 -0.37
CA LYS A 37 -7.26 8.00 -0.37
C LYS A 37 -6.12 8.92 0.05
N VAL A 38 -5.51 9.58 -0.93
CA VAL A 38 -4.88 10.88 -0.74
C VAL A 38 -5.88 11.69 0.08
N ILE A 39 -5.48 12.12 1.28
CA ILE A 39 -6.31 12.94 2.16
C ILE A 39 -6.77 14.13 1.33
N GLN A 40 -7.99 14.05 0.83
CA GLN A 40 -8.58 15.12 0.04
C GLN A 40 -8.93 16.19 1.06
N TYR A 41 -8.00 17.12 1.25
CA TYR A 41 -8.27 18.34 2.00
C TYR A 41 -9.55 18.95 1.43
N GLU A 42 -10.48 19.26 2.32
CA GLU A 42 -11.85 19.80 2.15
C GLU A 42 -11.89 21.11 1.33
N GLY A 43 -11.38 21.09 0.10
CA GLY A 43 -11.16 22.27 -0.73
C GLY A 43 -10.43 22.03 -2.05
N VAL A 44 -9.81 20.85 -2.27
CA VAL A 44 -8.97 20.59 -3.47
C VAL A 44 -9.52 19.47 -4.37
N ALA A 45 -10.52 18.70 -3.94
CA ALA A 45 -10.92 17.50 -4.66
C ALA A 45 -11.88 17.73 -5.85
N LYS A 46 -12.86 18.63 -5.73
CA LYS A 46 -13.94 18.74 -6.73
C LYS A 46 -13.49 19.33 -8.07
N ASN A 47 -12.46 20.17 -8.08
CA ASN A 47 -12.03 20.89 -9.29
C ASN A 47 -10.93 20.16 -10.08
N ASN A 48 -10.18 19.23 -9.46
CA ASN A 48 -9.06 18.59 -10.14
C ASN A 48 -9.50 17.44 -11.06
N PHE A 49 -10.50 16.64 -10.70
CA PHE A 49 -10.99 15.58 -11.61
C PHE A 49 -11.53 16.16 -12.93
N ASN A 50 -12.25 17.30 -12.86
CA ASN A 50 -12.76 17.95 -14.07
C ASN A 50 -11.63 18.55 -14.93
N LYS A 51 -10.61 19.15 -14.29
CA LYS A 51 -9.45 19.72 -14.97
C LYS A 51 -8.55 18.66 -15.61
N ILE A 52 -8.44 17.49 -14.98
CA ILE A 52 -7.70 16.35 -15.52
C ILE A 52 -8.39 15.85 -16.80
N ILE A 53 -9.72 15.74 -16.81
CA ILE A 53 -10.48 15.34 -18.00
C ILE A 53 -10.37 16.42 -19.11
N GLU A 54 -10.44 17.71 -18.77
CA GLU A 54 -10.22 18.81 -19.75
C GLU A 54 -8.83 18.78 -20.39
N THR A 55 -7.79 18.37 -19.65
CA THR A 55 -6.41 18.37 -20.18
C THR A 55 -6.16 17.24 -21.17
N PHE A 56 -6.90 16.13 -21.07
CA PHE A 56 -6.80 15.03 -22.04
C PHE A 56 -7.54 15.30 -23.35
N ASP A 57 -8.41 16.31 -23.38
CA ASP A 57 -9.17 16.72 -24.57
C ASP A 57 -8.52 17.92 -25.30
N GLN A 58 -7.23 18.18 -25.06
CA GLN A 58 -6.44 19.23 -25.73
C GLN A 58 -5.35 18.66 -26.64
#